data_AF-A0A968Q3E8-F1
#
_entry.id   AF-A0A968Q3E8-F1
#
_cell.length_a   1.000
_cell.length_b   1.000
_cell.length_c   1.000
_cell.angle_alpha   90.00
_cell.angle_beta   90.00
_cell.angle_gamma   90.00
#
_symmetry.space_group_name_H-M   'P 1'
#
loop_
_entity.id
_entity.type
_entity.pdbx_description
1 polymer ?
#
loop_
_entity_poly.entity_id
_entity_poly.type
_entity_poly.pdbx_seq_one_letter_code
_entity_poly.pdbx_strand_id
1 'polypeptide(L)'
;MAWGGALAAVATISLETQGIRVDGLYTFGQPRVADWKLVNAMNAKMRDRIARYANNNDLVPLIPPQIIPWVPTRVYGHMGSFRYFTHKGSLRRNSWITQRFPDRLIGVITSILATGSPDAVDDHKMEFYIANLQKAIRREEEEAQLEIEQKLLSGDFVEDMKDIKARMMGRKDNQ
;
A
#
# COMPACT_ATOMS: atom_id res chain seq x y z
N MET A 1 12.56 11.24 -4.97
CA MET A 1 12.51 10.67 -3.60
C MET A 1 12.51 9.13 -3.54
N ALA A 2 12.81 8.40 -4.64
CA ALA A 2 12.76 6.93 -4.70
C ALA A 2 13.69 6.17 -3.73
N TRP A 3 14.86 6.73 -3.47
CA TRP A 3 15.95 6.03 -2.78
C TRP A 3 15.71 5.95 -1.27
N GLY A 4 14.97 6.89 -0.70
CA GLY A 4 14.60 6.88 0.72
C GLY A 4 13.74 5.67 1.10
N GLY A 5 12.81 5.28 0.23
CA GLY A 5 11.99 4.08 0.44
C GLY A 5 12.83 2.79 0.43
N ALA A 6 13.80 2.69 -0.48
CA ALA A 6 14.70 1.54 -0.54
C ALA A 6 15.56 1.45 0.73
N LEU A 7 16.14 2.57 1.17
CA LEU A 7 16.96 2.63 2.37
C LEU A 7 16.15 2.30 3.63
N ALA A 8 14.92 2.82 3.74
CA ALA A 8 14.02 2.50 4.86
C ALA A 8 13.70 1.00 4.92
N ALA A 9 13.50 0.36 3.77
CA ALA A 9 13.27 -1.08 3.70
C ALA A 9 14.51 -1.88 4.14
N VAL A 10 15.71 -1.50 3.70
CA VAL A 10 16.97 -2.14 4.11
C VAL A 10 17.22 -1.94 5.61
N ALA A 11 17.00 -0.73 6.14
CA ALA A 11 17.12 -0.46 7.56
C ALA A 11 16.15 -1.30 8.40
N THR A 12 14.90 -1.44 7.94
CA THR A 12 13.89 -2.30 8.59
C THR A 12 14.33 -3.76 8.63
N ILE A 13 14.83 -4.29 7.50
CA ILE A 13 15.38 -5.66 7.43
C ILE A 13 16.53 -5.83 8.45
N SER A 14 17.45 -4.87 8.50
CA SER A 14 18.60 -4.90 9.40
C SER A 14 18.17 -4.94 10.87
N LEU A 15 17.27 -4.03 11.27
CA LEU A 15 16.74 -3.96 12.64
C LEU A 15 16.00 -5.24 13.04
N GLU A 16 15.11 -5.73 12.18
CA GLU A 16 14.35 -6.95 12.45
C GLU A 16 15.27 -8.19 12.49
N THR A 17 16.35 -8.22 11.72
CA THR A 17 17.35 -9.30 11.79
C THR A 17 18.15 -9.26 13.10
N GLN A 18 18.37 -8.06 13.66
CA GLN A 18 19.02 -7.85 14.96
C GLN A 18 18.09 -8.07 16.16
N GLY A 19 16.83 -8.47 15.92
CA GLY A 19 15.84 -8.68 16.98
C GLY A 19 15.15 -7.40 17.46
N ILE A 20 15.41 -6.25 16.84
CA ILE A 20 14.72 -5.00 17.13
C ILE A 20 13.42 -4.98 16.33
N ARG A 21 12.29 -4.90 17.04
CA ARG A 21 10.96 -4.88 16.43
C ARG A 21 10.69 -3.52 15.80
N VAL A 22 10.29 -3.50 14.53
CA VAL A 22 9.86 -2.30 13.80
C VAL A 22 8.34 -2.31 13.67
N ASP A 23 7.64 -1.37 14.29
CA ASP A 23 6.17 -1.40 14.34
C ASP A 23 5.50 -1.12 12.99
N GLY A 24 6.17 -0.44 12.07
CA GLY A 24 5.65 -0.22 10.74
C GLY A 24 6.68 0.29 9.74
N LEU A 25 6.53 -0.11 8.49
CA LEU A 25 7.27 0.41 7.35
C LEU A 25 6.27 0.84 6.27
N TYR A 26 6.26 2.14 5.99
CA TYR A 26 5.43 2.74 4.95
C TYR A 26 6.34 3.33 3.89
N THR A 27 6.21 2.83 2.65
CA THR A 27 7.04 3.31 1.55
C THR A 27 6.21 3.71 0.35
N PHE A 28 6.71 4.69 -0.40
CA PHE A 28 6.07 5.24 -1.58
C PHE A 28 7.04 5.09 -2.74
N GLY A 29 6.60 4.41 -3.80
CA GLY A 29 7.41 4.23 -5.00
C GLY A 29 8.68 3.39 -4.78
N GLN A 30 8.69 2.54 -3.75
CA GLN A 30 9.88 1.77 -3.36
C GLN A 30 10.26 0.74 -4.44
N PRO A 31 11.51 0.76 -4.97
CA PRO A 31 12.02 -0.29 -5.85
C PRO A 31 12.11 -1.65 -5.14
N ARG A 32 12.35 -2.72 -5.89
CA ARG A 32 12.67 -4.04 -5.32
C ARG A 32 14.03 -3.98 -4.65
N VAL A 33 14.10 -4.45 -3.40
CA VAL A 33 15.32 -4.41 -2.57
C VAL A 33 15.76 -5.78 -2.06
N ALA A 34 14.91 -6.79 -2.22
CA ALA A 34 15.08 -8.09 -1.63
C ALA A 34 14.85 -9.19 -2.67
N ASP A 35 15.60 -10.28 -2.55
CA ASP A 35 15.31 -11.50 -3.28
C ASP A 35 14.14 -12.27 -2.64
N TRP A 36 13.62 -13.26 -3.36
CA TRP A 36 12.44 -14.01 -2.94
C TRP A 36 12.61 -14.70 -1.59
N LYS A 37 13.82 -15.14 -1.24
CA LYS A 37 14.11 -15.79 0.05
C LYS A 37 13.92 -14.79 1.18
N LEU A 38 14.53 -13.61 1.06
CA LEU A 38 14.40 -12.54 2.05
C LEU A 38 12.97 -12.00 2.11
N VAL A 39 12.30 -11.89 0.97
CA VAL A 39 10.88 -11.49 0.90
C VAL A 39 10.00 -12.43 1.73
N ASN A 40 10.17 -13.74 1.56
CA ASN A 40 9.38 -14.73 2.29
C ASN A 40 9.67 -14.67 3.79
N ALA A 41 10.94 -14.56 4.19
CA ALA A 41 11.34 -14.43 5.58
C ALA A 41 10.72 -13.20 6.26
N MET A 42 10.81 -12.03 5.61
CA MET A 42 10.26 -10.78 6.15
C MET A 42 8.73 -10.77 6.15
N ASN A 43 8.08 -11.35 5.13
CA ASN A 43 6.63 -11.47 5.10
C ASN A 43 6.12 -12.38 6.22
N ALA A 44 6.80 -13.49 6.50
CA ALA A 44 6.44 -14.36 7.62
C ALA A 44 6.51 -13.62 8.98
N LYS A 45 7.40 -12.64 9.11
CA LYS A 45 7.62 -11.89 10.36
C LYS A 45 6.76 -10.64 10.52
N MET A 46 6.50 -9.91 9.44
CA MET A 46 5.95 -8.56 9.54
C MET A 46 5.14 -8.08 8.34
N ARG A 47 4.59 -8.99 7.52
CA ARG A 47 3.82 -8.61 6.32
C ARG A 47 2.75 -7.54 6.58
N ASP A 48 2.04 -7.63 7.69
CA ASP A 48 0.95 -6.71 8.03
C ASP A 48 1.45 -5.35 8.55
N ARG A 49 2.73 -5.25 8.92
CA ARG A 49 3.40 -4.01 9.33
C ARG A 49 4.13 -3.32 8.18
N ILE A 50 4.23 -3.93 7.01
CA ILE A 50 4.84 -3.32 5.82
C ILE A 50 3.73 -2.95 4.84
N ALA A 51 3.59 -1.66 4.56
CA ALA A 51 2.68 -1.13 3.53
C ALA A 51 3.48 -0.43 2.44
N ARG A 52 3.28 -0.89 1.19
CA ARG A 52 3.97 -0.33 0.02
C ARG A 52 2.97 0.30 -0.92
N TYR A 53 3.10 1.61 -1.11
CA TYR A 53 2.30 2.39 -2.03
C TYR A 53 3.01 2.53 -3.37
N ALA A 54 2.29 2.23 -4.46
CA ALA A 54 2.74 2.50 -5.81
C ALA A 54 1.65 3.23 -6.59
N ASN A 55 2.06 4.19 -7.41
CA ASN A 55 1.18 4.90 -8.33
C ASN A 55 1.22 4.25 -9.72
N ASN A 56 0.11 4.32 -10.47
CA ASN A 56 0.01 3.82 -11.85
C ASN A 56 1.06 4.40 -12.81
N ASN A 57 1.46 5.65 -12.59
CA ASN A 57 2.45 6.33 -13.42
C ASN A 57 3.89 6.14 -12.90
N ASP A 58 4.05 5.63 -11.68
CA ASP A 58 5.36 5.42 -11.09
C ASP A 58 5.92 4.05 -11.45
N LEU A 59 7.01 4.06 -12.23
CA LEU A 59 7.67 2.85 -12.72
C LEU A 59 8.84 2.41 -11.83
N VAL A 60 9.27 3.25 -10.88
CA VAL A 60 10.38 2.92 -9.97
C VAL A 60 10.16 1.62 -9.20
N PRO A 61 8.95 1.31 -8.67
CA PRO A 61 8.69 0.04 -8.00
C PRO A 61 9.01 -1.21 -8.82
N LEU A 62 9.09 -1.08 -10.14
CA LEU A 62 9.32 -2.20 -11.04
C LEU A 62 10.80 -2.50 -11.26
N ILE A 63 11.71 -1.72 -10.68
CA ILE A 63 13.15 -1.90 -10.83
C ILE A 63 13.72 -2.51 -9.54
N PRO A 64 14.66 -3.48 -9.61
CA PRO A 64 14.99 -4.31 -10.77
C PRO A 64 13.80 -5.21 -11.19
N PRO A 65 13.74 -5.72 -12.44
CA PRO A 65 12.76 -6.73 -12.84
C PRO A 65 12.72 -7.94 -11.90
N GLN A 66 11.56 -8.58 -11.79
CA GLN A 66 11.41 -9.75 -10.93
C GLN A 66 12.35 -10.89 -11.34
N ILE A 67 12.53 -11.11 -12.64
CA ILE A 67 13.48 -12.06 -13.20
C ILE A 67 14.45 -11.26 -14.05
N ILE A 68 15.75 -11.46 -13.79
CA ILE A 68 16.81 -10.88 -14.60
C ILE A 68 17.36 -12.00 -15.50
N PRO A 69 17.26 -11.90 -16.85
CA PRO A 69 17.62 -12.99 -17.75
C PRO A 69 19.06 -13.51 -17.59
N TRP A 70 20.01 -12.62 -17.29
CA TRP A 70 21.42 -12.96 -17.08
C TRP A 70 21.77 -13.38 -15.65
N VAL A 71 20.81 -13.35 -14.71
CA VAL A 71 20.96 -13.88 -13.34
C VAL A 71 19.72 -14.72 -12.97
N PRO A 72 19.50 -15.86 -13.65
CA PRO A 72 18.25 -16.62 -13.51
C PRO A 72 18.06 -17.22 -12.10
N THR A 73 19.14 -17.35 -11.33
CA THR A 73 19.11 -17.86 -9.96
C THR A 73 18.56 -16.85 -8.94
N ARG A 74 18.37 -15.58 -9.32
CA ARG A 74 17.94 -14.52 -8.40
C ARG A 74 16.65 -13.86 -8.85
N VAL A 75 15.59 -14.15 -8.09
CA VAL A 75 14.26 -13.56 -8.29
C VAL A 75 14.06 -12.45 -7.27
N TYR A 76 13.80 -11.23 -7.75
CA TYR A 76 13.54 -10.07 -6.91
C TYR A 76 12.06 -9.93 -6.60
N GLY A 77 11.73 -9.52 -5.38
CA GLY A 77 10.35 -9.37 -4.96
C GLY A 77 10.10 -8.16 -4.09
N HIS A 78 8.87 -8.08 -3.61
CA HIS A 78 8.43 -7.04 -2.71
C HIS A 78 7.89 -7.65 -1.41
N MET A 79 8.20 -6.99 -0.31
CA MET A 79 7.70 -7.33 1.03
C MET A 79 6.41 -6.58 1.33
N GLY A 80 5.59 -7.12 2.21
CA GLY A 80 4.43 -6.46 2.77
C GLY A 80 3.18 -6.47 1.92
N SER A 81 2.22 -5.66 2.36
CA SER A 81 0.96 -5.41 1.70
C SER A 81 1.11 -4.36 0.60
N PHE A 82 0.62 -4.68 -0.59
CA PHE A 82 0.62 -3.76 -1.71
C PHE A 82 -0.58 -2.82 -1.66
N ARG A 83 -0.35 -1.56 -1.98
CA ARG A 83 -1.35 -0.49 -2.04
C ARG A 83 -1.14 0.26 -3.35
N TYR A 84 -2.15 0.28 -4.19
CA TYR A 84 -2.02 0.75 -5.56
C TYR A 84 -2.96 1.91 -5.84
N PHE A 85 -2.42 3.02 -6.34
CA PHE A 85 -3.22 4.12 -6.88
C PHE A 85 -3.45 3.90 -8.36
N THR A 86 -4.72 3.78 -8.74
CA THR A 86 -5.12 3.74 -10.15
C THR A 86 -4.92 5.12 -10.81
N HIS A 87 -4.98 5.18 -12.14
CA HIS A 87 -4.97 6.45 -12.88
C HIS A 87 -6.04 7.45 -12.40
N LYS A 88 -7.18 6.97 -11.86
CA LYS A 88 -8.25 7.83 -11.32
C LYS A 88 -7.95 8.31 -9.88
N GLY A 89 -6.81 7.94 -9.30
CA GLY A 89 -6.41 8.23 -7.93
C GLY A 89 -7.08 7.33 -6.88
N SER A 90 -7.88 6.34 -7.28
CA SER A 90 -8.51 5.40 -6.35
C SER A 90 -7.49 4.40 -5.80
N LEU A 91 -7.49 4.22 -4.48
CA LEU A 91 -6.63 3.29 -3.76
C LEU A 91 -7.20 1.86 -3.81
N ARG A 92 -6.37 0.89 -4.20
CA ARG A 92 -6.71 -0.53 -4.21
C ARG A 92 -5.78 -1.31 -3.28
N ARG A 93 -6.36 -2.17 -2.44
CA ARG A 93 -5.63 -3.02 -1.48
C ARG A 93 -5.06 -4.30 -2.09
N ASN A 94 -5.62 -4.75 -3.22
CA ASN A 94 -5.09 -5.83 -4.04
C ASN A 94 -5.19 -5.41 -5.50
N SER A 95 -4.06 -5.22 -6.15
CA SER A 95 -4.00 -5.12 -7.62
C SER A 95 -2.99 -6.15 -8.09
N TRP A 96 -3.45 -7.12 -8.87
CA TRP A 96 -2.56 -8.07 -9.51
C TRP A 96 -1.68 -7.27 -10.48
N ILE A 97 -0.39 -7.20 -10.17
CA ILE A 97 0.67 -6.51 -10.93
C ILE A 97 0.86 -7.11 -12.34
N THR A 98 0.27 -8.26 -12.62
CA THR A 98 0.66 -9.16 -13.70
C THR A 98 0.23 -8.75 -15.11
N GLN A 99 -0.61 -7.73 -15.31
CA GLN A 99 -1.20 -7.46 -16.64
C GLN A 99 -0.76 -6.16 -17.34
N ARG A 100 -0.02 -5.24 -16.70
CA ARG A 100 0.27 -3.91 -17.33
C ARG A 100 1.67 -3.34 -17.11
N PHE A 101 2.51 -4.04 -16.33
CA PHE A 101 3.77 -3.50 -15.82
C PHE A 101 5.07 -4.07 -16.44
N PRO A 102 5.14 -5.32 -16.94
CA PRO A 102 6.38 -5.85 -17.53
C PRO A 102 6.85 -5.06 -18.76
N ASP A 103 5.94 -4.76 -19.69
CA ASP A 103 6.30 -4.09 -20.95
C ASP A 103 6.76 -2.64 -20.73
N ARG A 104 6.12 -1.91 -19.79
CA ARG A 104 6.55 -0.54 -19.42
C ARG A 104 7.92 -0.54 -18.74
N LEU A 105 8.22 -1.57 -17.95
CA LEU A 105 9.53 -1.72 -17.30
C LEU A 105 10.65 -1.99 -18.32
N ILE A 106 10.42 -2.91 -19.26
CA ILE A 106 11.40 -3.20 -20.32
C ILE A 106 11.68 -1.93 -21.11
N GLY A 107 10.62 -1.21 -21.53
CA GLY A 107 10.75 0.06 -22.25
C GLY A 107 11.57 1.11 -21.50
N VAL A 108 11.34 1.30 -20.19
CA VAL A 108 12.11 2.26 -19.39
C VAL A 108 13.56 1.83 -19.17
N ILE A 109 13.81 0.54 -18.89
CA ILE A 109 15.19 0.03 -18.75
C ILE A 109 15.95 0.23 -20.08
N THR A 110 15.32 -0.08 -21.21
CA THR A 110 15.94 0.14 -22.53
C THR A 110 16.19 1.62 -22.79
N SER A 111 15.27 2.50 -22.43
CA SER A 111 15.44 3.96 -22.62
C SER A 111 16.53 4.54 -21.72
N ILE A 112 16.62 4.13 -20.46
CA ILE A 112 17.68 4.57 -19.54
C ILE A 112 19.04 4.07 -20.04
N LEU A 113 19.14 2.80 -20.46
CA LEU A 113 20.37 2.22 -20.98
C LEU A 113 20.78 2.82 -22.34
N ALA A 114 19.82 3.20 -23.19
CA ALA A 114 20.08 3.70 -24.53
C ALA A 114 20.26 5.23 -24.61
N THR A 115 19.58 6.01 -23.76
CA THR A 115 19.50 7.48 -23.91
C THR A 115 19.81 8.28 -22.65
N GLY A 116 20.02 7.64 -21.49
CA GLY A 116 20.33 8.34 -20.24
C GLY A 116 19.28 9.37 -19.78
N SER A 117 18.02 9.21 -20.17
CA SER A 117 17.00 10.28 -20.15
C SER A 117 16.05 10.27 -18.93
N PRO A 118 15.47 11.44 -18.57
CA PRO A 118 15.01 11.80 -17.21
C PRO A 118 13.50 11.60 -16.93
N ASP A 119 12.69 11.25 -17.94
CA ASP A 119 11.22 11.31 -17.86
C ASP A 119 10.60 10.35 -16.83
N ALA A 120 11.26 9.22 -16.53
CA ALA A 120 10.78 8.29 -15.51
C ALA A 120 10.89 8.82 -14.07
N VAL A 121 11.68 9.89 -13.86
CA VAL A 121 11.89 10.51 -12.54
C VAL A 121 10.82 11.59 -12.26
N ASP A 122 10.26 12.21 -13.29
CA ASP A 122 9.33 13.33 -13.12
C ASP A 122 7.92 12.89 -12.68
N ASP A 123 7.50 11.68 -13.07
CA ASP A 123 6.25 11.04 -12.62
C ASP A 123 6.34 10.48 -11.17
N HIS A 124 7.52 10.53 -10.56
CA HIS A 124 7.78 10.03 -9.20
C HIS A 124 7.67 11.11 -8.11
N LYS A 125 7.04 12.25 -8.42
CA LYS A 125 6.84 13.32 -7.43
C LYS A 125 5.92 12.87 -6.30
N MET A 126 6.35 13.12 -5.06
CA MET A 126 5.56 12.81 -3.85
C MET A 126 4.20 13.51 -3.83
N GLU A 127 4.08 14.65 -4.51
CA GLU A 127 2.83 15.40 -4.66
C GLU A 127 1.69 14.53 -5.18
N PHE A 128 1.95 13.64 -6.14
CA PHE A 128 0.92 12.72 -6.66
C PHE A 128 0.48 11.69 -5.63
N TYR A 129 1.42 11.20 -4.82
CA TYR A 129 1.11 10.28 -3.72
C TYR A 129 0.26 10.96 -2.66
N ILE A 130 0.62 12.19 -2.26
CA ILE A 130 -0.12 12.99 -1.28
C ILE A 130 -1.54 13.28 -1.77
N ALA A 131 -1.68 13.74 -3.02
CA ALA A 131 -2.98 14.06 -3.60
C ALA A 131 -3.90 12.83 -3.66
N ASN A 132 -3.37 11.67 -4.04
CA ASN A 132 -4.13 10.42 -4.08
C ASN A 132 -4.50 9.91 -2.69
N LEU A 133 -3.62 10.06 -1.70
CA LEU A 133 -3.91 9.73 -0.30
C LEU A 133 -5.03 10.61 0.26
N GLN A 134 -4.94 11.92 0.08
CA GLN A 134 -5.97 12.86 0.52
C GLN A 134 -7.32 12.56 -0.12
N LYS A 135 -7.32 12.19 -1.41
CA LYS A 135 -8.53 11.75 -2.11
C LYS A 135 -9.10 10.45 -1.52
N ALA A 136 -8.24 9.50 -1.16
CA ALA A 136 -8.67 8.25 -0.53
C ALA A 136 -9.29 8.49 0.85
N ILE A 137 -8.67 9.35 1.67
CA ILE A 137 -9.18 9.73 3.00
C ILE A 137 -10.57 10.37 2.91
N ARG A 138 -10.73 11.40 2.06
CA ARG A 138 -12.03 12.08 1.89
C ARG A 138 -13.13 11.10 1.48
N ARG A 139 -12.82 10.14 0.62
CA ARG A 139 -13.77 9.13 0.19
C ARG A 139 -14.16 8.17 1.32
N GLU A 140 -13.19 7.73 2.14
CA GLU A 140 -13.49 6.90 3.32
C GLU A 140 -14.36 7.67 4.33
N GLU A 141 -14.13 8.98 4.50
CA GLU A 141 -14.97 9.86 5.35
C GLU A 141 -16.39 10.01 4.79
N GLU A 142 -16.55 10.24 3.48
CA GLU A 142 -17.84 10.33 2.80
C GLU A 142 -18.62 9.01 2.90
N GLU A 143 -17.97 7.87 2.65
CA GLU A 143 -18.59 6.54 2.77
C GLU A 143 -19.04 6.27 4.22
N ALA A 144 -18.23 6.63 5.22
CA ALA A 144 -18.61 6.51 6.63
C ALA A 144 -19.80 7.42 7.00
N GLN A 145 -19.86 8.64 6.48
CA GLN A 145 -20.99 9.55 6.70
C GLN A 145 -22.27 9.00 6.08
N LEU A 146 -22.20 8.48 4.85
CA LEU A 146 -23.34 7.87 4.17
C LEU A 146 -23.83 6.61 4.90
N GLU A 147 -22.92 5.77 5.43
CA GLU A 147 -23.30 4.63 6.26
C GLU A 147 -24.04 5.06 7.53
N ILE A 148 -23.58 6.12 8.19
CA ILE A 148 -24.24 6.69 9.37
C ILE A 148 -25.63 7.24 8.98
N GLU A 149 -25.74 7.98 7.89
CA GLU A 149 -26.99 8.55 7.40
C GLU A 149 -27.99 7.46 6.99
N GLN A 150 -27.54 6.42 6.28
CA GLN A 150 -28.36 5.27 5.91
C GLN A 150 -28.85 4.51 7.14
N LYS A 151 -28.02 4.32 8.17
CA LYS A 151 -28.44 3.72 9.45
C LYS A 151 -29.47 4.58 10.19
N LEU A 152 -29.37 5.90 10.10
CA LEU A 152 -30.37 6.82 10.66
C LEU A 152 -31.70 6.76 9.89
N LEU A 153 -31.64 6.73 8.55
CA LEU A 153 -32.81 6.73 7.67
C LEU A 153 -33.54 5.38 7.63
N SER A 154 -32.82 4.26 7.74
CA SER A 154 -33.40 2.90 7.69
C SER A 154 -34.19 2.50 8.94
N GLY A 155 -34.18 3.33 9.99
CA GLY A 155 -34.96 3.08 11.21
C GLY A 155 -34.27 2.18 12.24
N ASP A 156 -33.14 1.56 11.90
CA ASP A 156 -32.30 0.77 12.83
C ASP A 156 -31.91 1.59 14.07
N PHE A 157 -31.69 2.89 13.93
CA PHE A 157 -31.39 3.78 15.05
C PHE A 157 -32.56 3.90 16.07
N VAL A 158 -33.81 3.89 15.60
CA VAL A 158 -34.99 3.92 16.48
C VAL A 158 -35.15 2.58 17.21
N GLU A 159 -34.81 1.48 16.55
CA GLU A 159 -34.88 0.13 17.09
C GLU A 159 -33.77 -0.10 18.13
N ASP A 160 -32.52 0.27 17.85
CA ASP A 160 -31.41 0.30 18.81
C ASP A 160 -31.72 1.20 20.02
N MET A 161 -32.33 2.37 19.79
CA MET A 161 -32.67 3.29 20.88
C MET A 161 -33.85 2.78 21.73
N LYS A 162 -34.80 2.04 21.14
CA LYS A 162 -35.82 1.30 21.90
C LYS A 162 -35.20 0.18 22.72
N ASP A 163 -34.23 -0.54 22.18
CA ASP A 163 -33.53 -1.65 22.85
C ASP A 163 -32.67 -1.15 24.02
N ILE A 164 -31.95 -0.04 23.83
CA ILE A 164 -31.21 0.65 24.90
C ILE A 164 -32.16 1.15 25.99
N LYS A 165 -33.29 1.77 25.61
CA LYS A 165 -34.27 2.28 26.57
C LYS A 165 -34.95 1.14 27.33
N ALA A 166 -35.24 0.01 26.69
CA ALA A 166 -35.78 -1.20 27.32
C ALA A 166 -34.78 -1.79 28.34
N ARG A 167 -33.49 -1.85 28.01
CA ARG A 167 -32.43 -2.28 28.94
C ARG A 167 -32.26 -1.33 30.13
N MET A 168 -32.41 -0.02 29.91
CA MET A 168 -32.38 0.97 31.00
C MET A 168 -33.62 0.91 31.89
N MET A 169 -34.80 0.67 31.31
CA MET A 169 -36.07 0.54 32.04
C MET A 169 -36.11 -0.76 32.86
N GLY A 170 -35.70 -1.90 32.28
CA GLY A 170 -35.65 -3.19 32.98
C GLY A 170 -34.60 -3.28 34.10
N ARG A 171 -33.66 -2.33 34.19
CA ARG A 171 -32.69 -2.24 35.30
C ARG A 171 -33.25 -1.50 36.52
N LYS A 172 -34.33 -0.74 36.38
CA LYS A 172 -34.95 0.01 37.48
C LYS A 172 -35.94 -0.82 38.31
N ASP A 173 -36.37 -1.97 37.83
CA ASP A 173 -37.36 -2.82 38.50
C ASP A 173 -36.73 -3.86 39.46
N ASN A 174 -35.41 -3.82 39.66
CA ASN A 174 -34.66 -4.78 40.48
C ASN A 174 -33.76 -4.10 41.54
N GLN A 175 -34.16 -2.93 42.04
CA GLN A 175 -33.60 -2.26 43.23
C GLN A 175 -34.68 -1.99 44.26
#